data_AF-A0A2M8PJN1-F1
#
_entry.id   AF-A0A2M8PJN1-F1
#
_cell.length_a   1.000
_cell.length_b   1.000
_cell.length_c   1.000
_cell.angle_alpha   90.00
_cell.angle_beta   90.00
_cell.angle_gamma   90.00
#
_symmetry.space_group_name_H-M   'P 1'
#
loop_
_entity.id
_entity.type
_entity.pdbx_description
1 polymer ?
#
loop_
_entity_poly.entity_id
_entity_poly.type
_entity_poly.pdbx_seq_one_letter_code
_entity_poly.pdbx_strand_id
1 'polypeptide(L)'
;MIQAWIQAARLRTLPLALASMLMGCVMAAIHNAFDVKIALLTMLTAILLQILSNFANDYGDSIHGADHHERIGPKRTVQEGKITPTQMKKAM
;
A
#
# COMPACT_ATOMS: atom_id res chain seq x y z
N MET A 1 2.65 16.18 8.35
CA MET A 1 3.67 15.33 7.68
C MET A 1 3.33 13.84 7.82
N ILE A 2 3.49 13.22 9.00
CA ILE A 2 3.23 11.77 9.19
C ILE A 2 1.81 11.33 8.81
N GLN A 3 0.79 12.11 9.14
CA GLN A 3 -0.59 11.76 8.78
C GLN A 3 -0.84 11.70 7.27
N ALA A 4 -0.11 12.49 6.47
CA ALA A 4 -0.22 12.44 5.01
C ALA A 4 0.35 11.11 4.48
N TRP A 5 1.51 10.67 4.97
CA TRP A 5 2.08 9.38 4.60
C TRP A 5 1.21 8.18 5.00
N ILE A 6 0.56 8.26 6.17
CA ILE A 6 -0.39 7.23 6.62
C ILE A 6 -1.63 7.18 5.69
N GLN A 7 -2.13 8.34 5.26
CA GLN A 7 -3.25 8.42 4.31
C GLN A 7 -2.84 7.87 2.93
N ALA A 8 -1.65 8.24 2.44
CA ALA A 8 -1.09 7.76 1.18
C ALA A 8 -0.92 6.23 1.18
N ALA A 9 -0.53 5.65 2.31
CA ALA A 9 -0.33 4.20 2.46
C ALA A 9 -1.63 3.40 2.40
N ARG A 10 -2.79 4.07 2.54
CA ARG A 10 -4.15 3.50 2.47
C ARG A 10 -4.28 2.22 3.32
N LEU A 11 -4.05 2.36 4.62
CA LEU A 11 -4.11 1.28 5.62
C LEU A 11 -5.35 0.37 5.51
N ARG A 12 -6.50 0.91 5.07
CA ARG A 12 -7.74 0.12 4.87
C ARG A 12 -7.64 -0.95 3.77
N THR A 13 -6.67 -0.85 2.87
CA THR A 13 -6.41 -1.84 1.80
C THR A 13 -5.48 -2.96 2.25
N LEU A 14 -4.74 -2.78 3.34
CA LEU A 14 -3.79 -3.78 3.87
C LEU A 14 -4.44 -5.07 4.36
N PRO A 15 -5.62 -5.06 5.02
CA PRO A 15 -6.29 -6.30 5.44
C PRO A 15 -6.60 -7.24 4.28
N LEU A 16 -6.91 -6.69 3.09
CA LEU A 16 -7.19 -7.51 1.90
C LEU A 16 -5.93 -8.25 1.44
N ALA A 17 -4.78 -7.57 1.39
CA ALA A 17 -3.51 -8.20 1.03
C ALA A 17 -3.08 -9.27 2.05
N LEU A 18 -3.34 -9.03 3.35
CA LEU A 18 -3.02 -9.98 4.41
C LEU A 18 -3.85 -11.26 4.36
N ALA A 19 -5.12 -11.20 3.93
CA ALA A 19 -5.98 -12.39 3.85
C ALA A 19 -5.37 -13.51 2.99
N SER A 20 -4.84 -13.16 1.81
CA SER A 20 -4.19 -14.12 0.91
C SER A 20 -2.90 -14.71 1.50
N MET A 21 -2.12 -13.90 2.22
CA MET A 21 -0.89 -14.35 2.88
C MET A 21 -1.19 -15.29 4.06
N LEU A 22 -2.22 -14.98 4.84
CA LEU A 22 -2.70 -15.83 5.93
C LEU A 22 -3.20 -17.18 5.39
N MET A 23 -3.90 -17.19 4.27
CA MET A 23 -4.29 -18.43 3.59
C MET A 23 -3.06 -19.28 3.21
N GLY A 24 -2.02 -18.66 2.66
CA GLY A 24 -0.75 -19.34 2.38
C GLY A 24 -0.09 -19.93 3.64
N CYS A 25 -0.14 -19.19 4.76
CA CYS A 25 0.37 -19.68 6.05
C CYS A 25 -0.43 -20.89 6.56
N VAL A 26 -1.76 -20.86 6.44
CA VAL A 26 -2.64 -21.99 6.80
C VAL A 26 -2.33 -23.21 5.94
N MET A 27 -2.17 -23.03 4.63
CA MET A 27 -1.78 -24.12 3.73
C MET A 27 -0.42 -24.73 4.13
N ALA A 28 0.57 -23.89 4.41
CA ALA A 28 1.87 -24.37 4.88
C ALA A 28 1.76 -25.16 6.20
N ALA A 29 0.89 -24.73 7.13
CA ALA A 29 0.66 -25.43 8.39
C ALA A 29 0.01 -26.81 8.18
N ILE A 30 -0.98 -26.93 7.28
CA ILE A 30 -1.62 -28.20 6.94
C ILE A 30 -0.62 -29.21 6.38
N HIS A 31 0.37 -28.75 5.62
CA HIS A 31 1.42 -29.59 5.04
C HIS A 31 2.66 -29.79 5.94
N ASN A 32 2.61 -29.40 7.22
CA ASN A 32 3.75 -29.43 8.15
C ASN A 32 5.01 -28.68 7.63
N ALA A 33 4.80 -27.67 6.79
CA ALA A 33 5.84 -26.86 6.17
C ALA A 33 5.81 -25.40 6.66
N PHE A 34 5.10 -25.11 7.76
CA PHE A 34 5.00 -23.77 8.31
C PHE A 34 6.32 -23.34 8.96
N ASP A 35 6.85 -22.21 8.49
CA ASP A 35 8.03 -21.56 9.07
C ASP A 35 7.66 -20.11 9.43
N VAL A 36 7.86 -19.77 10.71
CA VAL A 36 7.53 -18.44 11.26
C VAL A 36 8.33 -17.33 10.56
N LYS A 37 9.60 -17.58 10.20
CA LYS A 37 10.44 -16.59 9.50
C LYS A 37 9.90 -16.35 8.10
N ILE A 38 9.53 -17.41 7.37
CA ILE A 38 8.94 -17.28 6.03
C ILE A 38 7.61 -16.53 6.10
N ALA A 39 6.74 -16.88 7.06
CA ALA A 39 5.46 -16.19 7.26
C ALA A 39 5.63 -14.69 7.53
N LEU A 40 6.54 -14.31 8.44
CA LEU A 40 6.83 -12.91 8.77
C LEU A 40 7.40 -12.14 7.58
N LEU A 41 8.39 -12.71 6.87
CA LEU A 41 8.98 -12.09 5.69
C LEU A 41 7.96 -11.91 4.56
N THR A 42 7.07 -12.88 4.39
CA THR A 42 6.02 -12.86 3.37
C THR A 42 4.99 -11.77 3.67
N MET A 43 4.51 -11.69 4.92
CA MET A 43 3.57 -10.63 5.35
C MET A 43 4.20 -9.24 5.26
N LEU A 44 5.44 -9.07 5.70
CA LEU A 44 6.17 -7.81 5.59
C LEU A 44 6.31 -7.39 4.12
N THR A 45 6.75 -8.30 3.26
CA THR A 45 6.91 -8.05 1.82
C THR A 45 5.58 -7.65 1.19
N ALA A 46 4.49 -8.37 1.48
CA ALA A 46 3.16 -8.06 0.96
C ALA A 46 2.67 -6.67 1.39
N ILE A 47 2.88 -6.30 2.66
CA ILE A 47 2.54 -4.95 3.17
C ILE A 47 3.34 -3.88 2.42
N LEU A 48 4.65 -4.06 2.29
CA LEU A 48 5.52 -3.09 1.61
C LEU A 48 5.14 -2.92 0.14
N LEU A 49 4.87 -4.01 -0.58
CA LEU A 49 4.41 -3.97 -1.97
C LEU A 49 3.04 -3.30 -2.10
N GLN A 50 2.13 -3.53 -1.16
CA GLN A 50 0.82 -2.88 -1.16
C GLN A 50 0.94 -1.36 -0.94
N ILE A 51 1.82 -0.94 -0.02
CA ILE A 51 2.12 0.48 0.21
C ILE A 51 2.76 1.11 -1.03
N LEU A 52 3.75 0.44 -1.62
CA LEU A 52 4.43 0.88 -2.85
C LEU A 52 3.44 1.08 -4.00
N SER A 53 2.55 0.12 -4.22
CA SER A 53 1.48 0.21 -5.23
C SER A 53 0.55 1.40 -4.94
N ASN A 54 0.18 1.62 -3.68
CA ASN A 54 -0.65 2.77 -3.29
C ASN A 54 0.03 4.12 -3.56
N PHE A 55 1.33 4.23 -3.31
CA PHE A 55 2.14 5.42 -3.61
C PHE A 55 2.28 5.63 -5.12
N ALA A 56 2.56 4.58 -5.88
CA ALA A 56 2.67 4.62 -7.34
C ALA A 56 1.37 5.09 -7.98
N ASN A 57 0.23 4.62 -7.48
CA ASN A 57 -1.07 5.06 -7.92
C ASN A 57 -1.37 6.52 -7.54
N ASP A 58 -0.92 7.01 -6.36
CA ASP A 58 -1.09 8.44 -5.98
C ASP A 58 -0.24 9.36 -6.87
N TYR A 59 1.03 8.98 -7.09
CA TYR A 59 1.93 9.69 -7.98
C TYR A 59 1.44 9.68 -9.44
N GLY A 60 1.05 8.50 -9.95
CA GLY A 60 0.52 8.34 -11.31
C GLY A 60 -0.75 9.15 -11.55
N ASP A 61 -1.72 9.08 -10.64
CA ASP A 61 -2.97 9.87 -10.70
C ASP A 61 -2.66 11.38 -10.72
N SER A 62 -1.66 11.83 -9.95
CA SER A 62 -1.27 13.24 -9.87
C SER A 62 -0.59 13.77 -11.15
N ILE A 63 0.14 12.94 -11.88
CA ILE A 63 0.84 13.34 -13.12
C ILE A 63 -0.06 13.27 -14.34
N HIS A 64 -0.93 12.25 -14.43
CA HIS A 64 -1.75 12.03 -15.62
C HIS A 64 -3.07 12.82 -15.59
N GLY A 65 -3.29 13.67 -14.59
CA GLY A 65 -4.46 14.55 -14.53
C GLY A 65 -5.80 13.83 -14.36
N ALA A 66 -5.78 12.59 -13.86
CA ALA A 66 -6.98 11.74 -13.75
C ALA A 66 -7.98 12.21 -12.68
N ASP A 67 -7.64 13.22 -11.88
CA ASP A 67 -8.47 13.73 -10.79
C ASP A 67 -8.96 15.15 -11.06
N HIS A 68 -10.18 15.21 -11.59
CA HIS A 68 -10.99 16.43 -11.64
C HIS A 68 -11.58 16.77 -10.26
N HIS A 69 -12.00 18.03 -10.10
CA HIS A 69 -12.66 18.56 -8.89
C HIS A 69 -13.89 17.77 -8.41
N GLU A 70 -14.44 16.88 -9.25
CA GLU A 70 -15.60 16.03 -8.99
C GLU A 70 -15.27 14.66 -8.37
N ARG A 71 -14.02 14.36 -7.99
CA ARG A 71 -13.68 13.04 -7.42
C ARG A 71 -14.41 12.84 -6.06
N ILE A 72 -15.24 11.80 -6.00
CA ILE A 72 -15.99 11.38 -4.78
C ILE A 72 -15.11 10.48 -3.87
N GLY A 73 -13.83 10.30 -4.21
CA GLY A 73 -12.87 9.46 -3.47
C GLY A 73 -12.10 10.21 -2.38
N PRO A 74 -11.40 9.50 -1.48
CA PRO A 74 -10.56 10.12 -0.47
C PRO A 74 -9.48 10.98 -1.13
N LYS A 75 -9.28 12.19 -0.59
CA LYS A 75 -8.34 13.16 -1.16
C LYS A 75 -6.92 12.59 -1.22
N ARG A 76 -6.29 12.76 -2.37
CA ARG A 76 -4.94 12.29 -2.69
C ARG A 76 -3.90 13.25 -2.11
N THR A 77 -2.91 12.70 -1.41
CA THR A 77 -1.96 13.52 -0.65
C THR A 77 -0.96 14.29 -1.51
N VAL A 78 -0.68 13.77 -2.72
CA VAL A 78 0.17 14.48 -3.70
C VAL A 78 -0.56 15.68 -4.31
N GLN A 79 -1.86 15.54 -4.60
CA GLN A 79 -2.67 16.62 -5.16
C GLN A 79 -3.02 17.71 -4.17
N GLU A 80 -3.22 17.34 -2.89
CA GLU A 80 -3.40 18.33 -1.83
C GLU A 80 -2.11 19.13 -1.53
N GLY A 81 -1.00 18.86 -2.22
CA GLY A 81 0.30 19.49 -1.99
C GLY A 81 0.95 19.12 -0.66
N LYS A 82 0.35 18.18 0.09
CA LYS A 82 0.89 17.71 1.38
C LYS A 82 2.16 16.87 1.21
N ILE A 83 2.31 16.22 0.06
CA ILE A 83 3.51 15.49 -0.36
C ILE A 83 3.84 15.94 -1.78
N THR A 84 5.07 16.39 -2.04
CA THR A 84 5.46 16.76 -3.40
C THR A 84 5.64 15.50 -4.28
N PRO A 85 5.42 15.58 -5.61
CA PRO A 85 5.68 14.46 -6.50
C PRO A 85 7.12 13.91 -6.37
N THR A 86 8.11 14.78 -6.18
CA THR A 86 9.51 14.39 -5.97
C THR A 86 9.71 13.62 -4.67
N GLN A 87 9.02 13.98 -3.58
CA GLN A 87 9.06 13.22 -2.33
C GLN A 87 8.38 11.87 -2.47
N MET A 88 7.22 11.80 -3.14
CA MET A 88 6.53 10.54 -3.39
C MET A 88 7.39 9.60 -4.24
N LYS A 89 8.07 10.12 -5.28
CA LYS A 89 8.99 9.35 -6.12
C LYS A 89 10.19 8.78 -5.36
N LYS A 90 10.68 9.45 -4.32
CA LYS A 90 11.76 8.94 -3.46
C LYS A 90 11.28 7.92 -2.42
N ALA A 91 10.00 7.94 -2.08
CA ALA A 91 9.40 7.04 -1.09
C ALA A 91 8.93 5.72 -1.68
N MET A 92 8.79 5.65 -3.01
CA MET A 92 8.65 4.43 -3.80
C MET A 92 10.00 3.79 -4.04
#